data_AF-A0A419H1Y8-F1
#
_entry.id   AF-A0A419H1Y8-F1
#
_cell.length_a   1.000
_cell.length_b   1.000
_cell.length_c   1.000
_cell.angle_alpha   90.00
_cell.angle_beta   90.00
_cell.angle_gamma   90.00
#
_symmetry.space_group_name_H-M   'P 1'
#
loop_
_entity.id
_entity.type
_entity.pdbx_description
1 polymer ?
#
loop_
_entity_poly.entity_id
_entity_poly.type
_entity_poly.pdbx_seq_one_letter_code
_entity_poly.pdbx_strand_id
1 'polypeptide(L)'
;MKKMLTRFYDVLLSIYIYNEYTGYMELEKLLDAILQKYPNEEEFIAAVRKHTDDERKHYLMFKNFFSKNQRMPFVVTEKYGYIDLFVKHIFKLKLRELDQKSIINNNEMFFKLCRLIMMTEFRGLKQVKTLLKSRLIKMDESLLKIFKIIEKDEPSHCYPYQYWLKKSNSHLPRLKENIIDLWIHYSLIVIKVPILLLNGKLKRMSKFYA
;
A
#
# COMPACT_ATOMS: atom_id res chain seq x y z
N MET A 1 -6.89 28.55 -8.48
CA MET A 1 -6.39 27.90 -7.26
C MET A 1 -7.21 26.67 -6.84
N LYS A 2 -8.54 26.76 -6.59
CA LYS A 2 -9.38 25.61 -6.19
C LYS A 2 -9.31 24.39 -7.14
N LYS A 3 -9.44 24.58 -8.46
CA LYS A 3 -9.39 23.47 -9.44
C LYS A 3 -8.10 22.65 -9.39
N MET A 4 -6.94 23.29 -9.23
CA MET A 4 -5.64 22.60 -9.17
C MET A 4 -5.48 21.84 -7.84
N LEU A 5 -5.93 22.43 -6.72
CA LEU A 5 -5.93 21.76 -5.42
C LEU A 5 -6.82 20.52 -5.43
N THR A 6 -8.02 20.64 -5.99
CA THR A 6 -8.94 19.52 -6.19
C THR A 6 -8.32 18.43 -7.08
N ARG A 7 -7.65 18.82 -8.18
CA ARG A 7 -6.93 17.90 -9.05
C ARG A 7 -5.83 17.16 -8.29
N PHE A 8 -5.06 17.87 -7.46
CA PHE A 8 -4.02 17.30 -6.62
C PHE A 8 -4.58 16.26 -5.66
N TYR A 9 -5.64 16.58 -4.92
CA TYR A 9 -6.31 15.61 -4.04
C TYR A 9 -6.83 14.40 -4.82
N ASP A 10 -7.50 14.63 -5.95
CA ASP A 10 -8.04 13.52 -6.73
C ASP A 10 -6.93 12.58 -7.23
N VAL A 11 -5.78 13.09 -7.69
CA VAL A 11 -4.65 12.23 -8.09
C VAL A 11 -4.08 11.48 -6.89
N LEU A 12 -3.76 12.20 -5.81
CA LEU A 12 -3.18 11.61 -4.61
C LEU A 12 -4.06 10.47 -4.09
N LEU A 13 -5.35 10.74 -3.92
CA LEU A 13 -6.29 9.81 -3.30
C LEU A 13 -6.70 8.68 -4.24
N SER A 14 -6.60 8.87 -5.55
CA SER A 14 -6.78 7.76 -6.51
C SER A 14 -5.64 6.74 -6.42
N ILE A 15 -4.42 7.19 -6.09
CA ILE A 15 -3.29 6.29 -5.87
C ILE A 15 -3.44 5.57 -4.53
N TYR A 16 -3.81 6.29 -3.48
CA TYR A 16 -4.07 5.68 -2.17
C TYR A 16 -5.19 4.64 -2.24
N ILE A 17 -6.38 5.00 -2.74
CA ILE A 17 -7.51 4.06 -2.82
C ILE A 17 -7.19 2.81 -3.67
N TYR A 18 -6.34 2.94 -4.69
CA TYR A 18 -5.83 1.79 -5.45
C TYR A 18 -4.90 0.93 -4.57
N ASN A 19 -3.92 1.54 -3.91
CA ASN A 19 -2.96 0.82 -3.08
C ASN A 19 -3.65 0.10 -1.91
N GLU A 20 -4.54 0.77 -1.16
CA GLU A 20 -5.30 0.15 -0.06
C GLU A 20 -6.12 -1.04 -0.56
N TYR A 21 -6.80 -0.87 -1.70
CA TYR A 21 -7.61 -1.95 -2.28
C TYR A 21 -6.75 -3.16 -2.66
N THR A 22 -5.66 -2.91 -3.39
CA THR A 22 -4.73 -3.96 -3.78
C THR A 22 -4.07 -4.61 -2.56
N GLY A 23 -3.71 -3.82 -1.55
CA GLY A 23 -3.11 -4.28 -0.30
C GLY A 23 -4.02 -5.26 0.43
N TYR A 24 -5.24 -4.86 0.79
CA TYR A 24 -6.12 -5.74 1.55
C TYR A 24 -6.50 -7.01 0.77
N MET A 25 -6.74 -6.93 -0.55
CA MET A 25 -7.08 -8.11 -1.35
C MET A 25 -5.95 -9.13 -1.42
N GLU A 26 -4.69 -8.68 -1.50
CA GLU A 26 -3.54 -9.57 -1.52
C GLU A 26 -3.21 -10.10 -0.12
N LEU A 27 -3.45 -9.31 0.93
CA LEU A 27 -3.32 -9.75 2.31
C LEU A 27 -4.39 -10.77 2.70
N GLU A 28 -5.63 -10.67 2.20
CA GLU A 28 -6.67 -11.69 2.39
C GLU A 28 -6.19 -13.06 1.87
N LYS A 29 -5.68 -13.10 0.62
CA LYS A 29 -5.13 -14.34 0.03
C LYS A 29 -3.92 -14.87 0.80
N LEU A 30 -3.05 -13.97 1.25
CA LEU A 30 -1.87 -14.33 2.03
C LEU A 30 -2.26 -14.90 3.39
N LEU A 31 -3.25 -14.32 4.07
CA LEU A 31 -3.77 -14.78 5.34
C LEU A 31 -4.32 -16.19 5.24
N ASP A 32 -5.10 -16.49 4.19
CA ASP A 32 -5.61 -17.85 3.93
C ASP A 32 -4.48 -18.86 3.77
N ALA A 33 -3.40 -18.47 3.07
CA ALA A 33 -2.23 -19.31 2.91
C ALA A 33 -1.48 -19.52 4.25
N ILE A 34 -1.33 -18.45 5.06
CA ILE A 34 -0.68 -18.50 6.37
C ILE A 34 -1.45 -19.42 7.32
N LEU A 35 -2.78 -19.32 7.37
CA LEU A 35 -3.62 -20.19 8.19
C LEU A 35 -3.41 -21.67 7.88
N GLN A 36 -3.15 -22.02 6.62
CA GLN A 36 -2.89 -23.40 6.19
C GLN A 36 -1.48 -23.87 6.58
N LYS A 37 -0.45 -23.05 6.38
CA LYS A 37 0.94 -23.47 6.60
C LYS A 37 1.41 -23.33 8.06
N TYR A 38 0.93 -22.29 8.75
CA TYR A 38 1.37 -21.92 10.09
C TYR A 38 0.19 -21.80 11.07
N PRO A 39 -0.66 -22.83 11.23
CA PRO A 39 -1.90 -22.74 11.99
C PRO A 39 -1.70 -22.38 13.47
N ASN A 40 -0.53 -22.69 14.04
CA ASN A 40 -0.20 -22.44 15.45
C ASN A 40 0.48 -21.08 15.68
N GLU A 41 0.67 -20.27 14.65
CA GLU A 41 1.32 -18.95 14.75
C GLU A 41 0.30 -17.85 15.01
N GLU A 42 -0.44 -18.00 16.11
CA GLU A 42 -1.62 -17.19 16.45
C GLU A 42 -1.32 -15.68 16.46
N GLU A 43 -0.20 -15.28 17.05
CA GLU A 43 0.21 -13.86 17.11
C GLU A 43 0.43 -13.27 15.71
N PHE A 44 1.11 -14.02 14.83
CA PHE A 44 1.40 -13.55 13.48
C PHE A 44 0.14 -13.56 12.61
N ILE A 45 -0.70 -14.59 12.73
CA ILE A 45 -2.02 -14.66 12.08
C ILE A 45 -2.89 -13.48 12.50
N ALA A 46 -2.98 -13.19 13.79
CA ALA A 46 -3.77 -12.08 14.33
C ALA A 46 -3.26 -10.74 13.81
N ALA A 47 -1.94 -10.57 13.75
CA ALA A 47 -1.34 -9.36 13.21
C ALA A 47 -1.60 -9.16 11.72
N VAL A 48 -1.46 -10.21 10.90
CA VAL A 48 -1.78 -10.14 9.46
C VAL A 48 -3.27 -9.89 9.25
N ARG A 49 -4.15 -10.54 10.03
CA ARG A 49 -5.60 -10.28 9.97
C ARG A 49 -5.93 -8.83 10.29
N LYS A 50 -5.37 -8.29 11.38
CA LYS A 50 -5.54 -6.89 11.75
C LYS A 50 -5.06 -5.95 10.64
N HIS A 51 -3.89 -6.22 10.07
CA HIS A 51 -3.36 -5.47 8.94
C HIS A 51 -4.35 -5.48 7.76
N THR A 52 -4.85 -6.65 7.36
CA THR A 52 -5.88 -6.77 6.31
C THR A 52 -7.13 -5.92 6.62
N ASP A 53 -7.62 -5.98 7.85
CA ASP A 53 -8.83 -5.24 8.26
C ASP A 53 -8.60 -3.73 8.24
N ASP A 54 -7.42 -3.27 8.65
CA ASP A 54 -7.05 -1.85 8.64
C ASP A 54 -6.90 -1.32 7.20
N GLU A 55 -6.24 -2.05 6.30
CA GLU A 55 -6.15 -1.69 4.86
C GLU A 55 -7.54 -1.60 4.22
N ARG A 56 -8.44 -2.55 4.54
CA ARG A 56 -9.84 -2.51 4.08
C ARG A 56 -10.58 -1.29 4.62
N LYS A 57 -10.37 -0.94 5.89
CA LYS A 57 -10.92 0.27 6.52
C LYS A 57 -10.37 1.53 5.88
N HIS A 58 -9.07 1.60 5.58
CA HIS A 58 -8.44 2.73 4.90
C HIS A 58 -8.99 2.91 3.48
N TYR A 59 -9.14 1.81 2.73
CA TYR A 59 -9.85 1.80 1.44
C TYR A 59 -11.26 2.42 1.56
N LEU A 60 -12.05 1.98 2.54
CA LEU A 60 -13.40 2.51 2.78
C LEU A 60 -13.39 3.99 3.15
N MET A 61 -12.38 4.47 3.88
CA MET A 61 -12.22 5.88 4.21
C MET A 61 -11.99 6.74 2.95
N PHE A 62 -11.12 6.30 2.03
CA PHE A 62 -10.91 7.00 0.77
C PHE A 62 -12.13 6.91 -0.15
N LYS A 63 -12.79 5.76 -0.23
CA LYS A 63 -14.07 5.60 -0.94
C LYS A 63 -15.10 6.60 -0.44
N ASN A 64 -15.27 6.69 0.88
CA ASN A 64 -16.19 7.63 1.51
C ASN A 64 -15.82 9.09 1.25
N PHE A 65 -14.53 9.43 1.21
CA PHE A 65 -14.08 10.77 0.83
C PHE A 65 -14.56 11.14 -0.57
N PHE A 66 -14.36 10.26 -1.56
CA PHE A 66 -14.82 10.46 -2.94
C PHE A 66 -16.34 10.55 -3.04
N SER A 67 -17.07 9.63 -2.39
CA SER A 67 -18.53 9.62 -2.37
C SER A 67 -19.12 10.91 -1.77
N LYS A 68 -18.61 11.38 -0.62
CA LYS A 68 -19.05 12.65 0.00
C LYS A 68 -18.80 13.85 -0.89
N ASN A 69 -17.74 13.80 -1.70
CA ASN A 69 -17.38 14.82 -2.67
C ASN A 69 -18.08 14.66 -4.03
N GLN A 70 -18.99 13.69 -4.17
CA GLN A 70 -19.74 13.39 -5.40
C GLN A 70 -18.85 13.22 -6.64
N ARG A 71 -17.67 12.61 -6.46
CA ARG A 71 -16.67 12.44 -7.52
C ARG A 71 -16.09 11.04 -7.47
N MET A 72 -15.75 10.50 -8.63
CA MET A 72 -15.05 9.22 -8.74
C MET A 72 -13.52 9.42 -8.80
N PRO A 73 -12.72 8.53 -8.21
CA PRO A 73 -11.27 8.51 -8.40
C PRO A 73 -10.89 8.40 -9.89
N PHE A 74 -9.70 8.87 -10.22
CA PHE A 74 -9.06 8.61 -11.50
C PHE A 74 -8.68 7.13 -11.63
N VAL A 75 -8.70 6.61 -12.85
CA VAL A 75 -8.22 5.26 -13.14
C VAL A 75 -6.71 5.21 -12.89
N VAL A 76 -6.32 4.43 -11.89
CA VAL A 76 -4.94 4.10 -11.57
C VAL A 76 -4.69 2.63 -11.94
N THR A 77 -3.48 2.34 -12.40
CA THR A 77 -3.06 0.99 -12.83
C THR A 77 -1.80 0.57 -12.09
N GLU A 78 -1.41 -0.70 -12.21
CA GLU A 78 -0.17 -1.31 -11.70
C GLU A 78 1.12 -0.50 -11.97
N LYS A 79 1.10 0.42 -12.95
CA LYS A 79 2.22 1.34 -13.23
C LYS A 79 2.47 2.38 -12.13
N TYR A 80 1.49 2.58 -11.26
CA TYR A 80 1.51 3.55 -10.16
C TYR A 80 1.32 2.90 -8.78
N GLY A 81 1.01 1.60 -8.75
CA GLY A 81 0.92 0.81 -7.53
C GLY A 81 2.30 0.58 -6.93
N TYR A 82 2.47 0.92 -5.65
CA TYR A 82 3.78 0.76 -5.01
C TYR A 82 4.14 -0.73 -4.89
N ILE A 83 3.20 -1.55 -4.38
CA ILE A 83 3.34 -3.00 -4.23
C ILE A 83 3.55 -3.66 -5.59
N ASP A 84 2.78 -3.29 -6.63
CA ASP A 84 2.94 -3.81 -7.99
C ASP A 84 4.36 -3.61 -8.53
N LEU A 85 4.89 -2.39 -8.40
CA LEU A 85 6.23 -2.07 -8.86
C LEU A 85 7.27 -2.84 -8.04
N PHE A 86 7.07 -2.97 -6.74
CA PHE A 86 8.01 -3.68 -5.87
C PHE A 86 8.07 -5.16 -6.22
N VAL A 87 6.91 -5.80 -6.33
CA VAL A 87 6.80 -7.21 -6.74
C VAL A 87 7.42 -7.42 -8.12
N LYS A 88 7.14 -6.54 -9.09
CA LYS A 88 7.75 -6.62 -10.42
C LYS A 88 9.28 -6.58 -10.38
N HIS A 89 9.88 -5.77 -9.53
CA HIS A 89 11.34 -5.64 -9.50
C HIS A 89 12.02 -6.76 -8.70
N ILE A 90 11.36 -7.26 -7.66
CA ILE A 90 11.89 -8.22 -6.70
C ILE A 90 11.59 -9.68 -7.10
N PHE A 91 10.37 -9.96 -7.52
CA PHE A 91 9.91 -11.29 -7.96
C PHE A 91 9.95 -11.48 -9.47
N LYS A 92 10.11 -10.40 -10.26
CA LYS A 92 10.08 -10.45 -11.74
C LYS A 92 8.76 -10.96 -12.32
N LEU A 93 7.69 -10.86 -11.53
CA LEU A 93 6.32 -11.25 -11.86
C LEU A 93 5.40 -10.04 -11.67
N LYS A 94 4.20 -10.07 -12.25
CA LYS A 94 3.14 -9.15 -11.83
C LYS A 94 2.57 -9.61 -10.49
N LEU A 95 2.01 -8.68 -9.72
CA LEU A 95 1.38 -8.99 -8.44
C LEU A 95 0.31 -10.08 -8.57
N ARG A 96 -0.57 -9.96 -9.55
CA ARG A 96 -1.61 -10.97 -9.86
C ARG A 96 -1.08 -12.35 -10.28
N GLU A 97 0.20 -12.43 -10.64
CA GLU A 97 0.87 -13.67 -11.05
C GLU A 97 1.59 -14.34 -9.86
N LEU A 98 1.59 -13.70 -8.68
CA LEU A 98 2.10 -14.32 -7.46
C LEU A 98 1.12 -15.39 -6.99
N ASP A 99 1.56 -16.66 -7.03
CA ASP A 99 0.86 -17.75 -6.36
C ASP A 99 1.25 -17.78 -4.88
N GLN A 100 0.33 -17.36 -4.01
CA GLN A 100 0.54 -17.32 -2.57
C GLN A 100 0.81 -18.72 -1.99
N LYS A 101 0.27 -19.79 -2.58
CA LYS A 101 0.53 -21.16 -2.11
C LYS A 101 1.96 -21.59 -2.42
N SER A 102 2.43 -21.36 -3.65
CA SER A 102 3.82 -21.61 -4.02
C SER A 102 4.80 -20.78 -3.19
N ILE A 103 4.52 -19.48 -3.01
CA ILE A 103 5.35 -18.59 -2.17
C ILE A 103 5.39 -19.09 -0.74
N ILE A 104 4.23 -19.40 -0.14
CA ILE A 104 4.22 -19.76 1.26
C ILE A 104 4.93 -21.08 1.49
N ASN A 105 4.85 -22.03 0.56
CA ASN A 105 5.52 -23.32 0.66
C ASN A 105 7.05 -23.22 0.58
N ASN A 106 7.59 -22.16 -0.03
CA ASN A 106 9.02 -21.87 -0.06
C ASN A 106 9.39 -20.80 0.98
N ASN A 107 10.08 -21.19 2.06
CA ASN A 107 10.44 -20.27 3.15
C ASN A 107 11.24 -19.04 2.68
N GLU A 108 12.17 -19.19 1.72
CA GLU A 108 12.95 -18.06 1.20
C GLU A 108 12.05 -17.05 0.48
N MET A 109 11.14 -17.54 -0.37
CA MET A 109 10.18 -16.70 -1.09
C MET A 109 9.19 -16.03 -0.15
N PHE A 110 8.70 -16.77 0.85
CA PHE A 110 7.81 -16.23 1.87
C PHE A 110 8.48 -15.13 2.68
N PHE A 111 9.69 -15.35 3.19
CA PHE A 111 10.42 -14.31 3.92
C PHE A 111 10.75 -13.11 3.04
N LYS A 112 11.00 -13.33 1.74
CA LYS A 112 11.16 -12.26 0.76
C LYS A 112 9.88 -11.44 0.59
N LEU A 113 8.71 -12.08 0.60
CA LEU A 113 7.42 -11.39 0.61
C LEU A 113 7.21 -10.62 1.92
N CYS A 114 7.51 -11.21 3.09
CA CYS A 114 7.41 -10.51 4.37
C CYS A 114 8.30 -9.27 4.42
N ARG A 115 9.54 -9.34 3.90
CA ARG A 115 10.42 -8.17 3.78
C ARG A 115 9.83 -7.10 2.86
N LEU A 116 9.27 -7.51 1.73
CA LEU A 116 8.61 -6.60 0.79
C LEU A 116 7.47 -5.86 1.49
N ILE A 117 6.55 -6.57 2.13
CA ILE A 117 5.42 -5.97 2.85
C ILE A 117 5.95 -5.01 3.92
N MET A 118 6.85 -5.48 4.78
CA MET A 118 7.46 -4.64 5.82
C MET A 118 8.05 -3.33 5.26
N MET A 119 8.74 -3.40 4.11
CA MET A 119 9.31 -2.22 3.47
C MET A 119 8.26 -1.28 2.88
N THR A 120 7.20 -1.82 2.26
CA THR A 120 6.11 -1.00 1.72
C THR A 120 5.38 -0.26 2.83
N GLU A 121 5.14 -0.91 3.97
CA GLU A 121 4.50 -0.29 5.14
C GLU A 121 5.38 0.80 5.76
N PHE A 122 6.68 0.54 5.96
CA PHE A 122 7.58 1.60 6.46
C PHE A 122 7.65 2.80 5.52
N ARG A 123 7.56 2.55 4.21
CA ARG A 123 7.51 3.60 3.20
C ARG A 123 6.19 4.38 3.26
N GLY A 124 5.06 3.67 3.38
CA GLY A 124 3.71 4.22 3.57
C GLY A 124 3.68 5.18 4.75
N LEU A 125 4.08 4.70 5.93
CA LEU A 125 4.20 5.50 7.15
C LEU A 125 5.05 6.78 6.96
N LYS A 126 6.22 6.67 6.32
CA LYS A 126 7.08 7.84 6.05
C LYS A 126 6.42 8.84 5.10
N GLN A 127 5.72 8.35 4.08
CA GLN A 127 4.98 9.17 3.14
C GLN A 127 3.81 9.90 3.84
N VAL A 128 3.02 9.19 4.65
CA VAL A 128 1.91 9.75 5.44
C VAL A 128 2.42 10.83 6.39
N LYS A 129 3.52 10.59 7.11
CA LYS A 129 4.17 11.61 7.96
C LYS A 129 4.58 12.86 7.20
N THR A 130 5.01 12.71 5.95
CA THR A 130 5.36 13.85 5.08
C THR A 130 4.10 14.60 4.64
N LEU A 131 3.04 13.87 4.26
CA LEU A 131 1.75 14.45 3.89
C LEU A 131 1.12 15.23 5.04
N LEU A 132 1.17 14.71 6.28
CA LEU A 132 0.65 15.39 7.47
C LEU A 132 1.36 16.71 7.79
N LYS A 133 2.61 16.88 7.33
CA LYS A 133 3.36 18.15 7.45
C LYS A 133 2.96 19.16 6.37
N SER A 134 2.44 18.70 5.22
CA SER A 134 2.08 19.54 4.09
C SER A 134 0.94 20.50 4.41
N ARG A 135 1.11 21.78 4.04
CA ARG A 135 0.04 22.78 4.15
C ARG A 135 -1.19 22.38 3.34
N LEU A 136 -1.01 21.74 2.19
CA LEU A 136 -2.12 21.30 1.34
C LEU A 136 -3.02 20.31 2.08
N ILE A 137 -2.45 19.31 2.74
CA ILE A 137 -3.24 18.33 3.50
C ILE A 137 -3.91 18.97 4.71
N LYS A 138 -3.22 19.88 5.41
CA LYS A 138 -3.79 20.60 6.56
C LYS A 138 -4.96 21.51 6.20
N MET A 139 -5.12 21.91 4.94
CA MET A 139 -6.23 22.73 4.47
C MET A 139 -7.55 21.94 4.31
N ASP A 140 -7.50 20.61 4.30
CA ASP A 140 -8.69 19.76 4.21
C ASP A 140 -8.79 18.89 5.47
N GLU A 141 -9.74 19.22 6.35
CA GLU A 141 -9.91 18.55 7.65
C GLU A 141 -10.23 17.05 7.50
N SER A 142 -11.00 16.69 6.47
CA SER A 142 -11.35 15.29 6.21
C SER A 142 -10.10 14.49 5.82
N LEU A 143 -9.25 15.03 4.94
CA LEU A 143 -7.99 14.39 4.58
C LEU A 143 -7.01 14.32 5.74
N LEU A 144 -6.89 15.41 6.51
CA LEU A 144 -6.04 15.43 7.70
C LEU A 144 -6.45 14.33 8.69
N LYS A 145 -7.77 14.13 8.90
CA LYS A 145 -8.29 13.08 9.77
C LYS A 145 -7.99 11.68 9.22
N ILE A 146 -8.17 11.46 7.93
CA ILE A 146 -7.85 10.18 7.27
C ILE A 146 -6.39 9.82 7.48
N PHE A 147 -5.47 10.72 7.14
CA PHE A 147 -4.04 10.45 7.24
C PHE A 147 -3.55 10.30 8.69
N LYS A 148 -4.17 10.96 9.68
CA LYS A 148 -3.84 10.73 11.11
C LYS A 148 -4.24 9.35 11.59
N ILE A 149 -5.36 8.81 11.10
CA ILE A 149 -5.78 7.44 11.43
C ILE A 149 -4.79 6.45 10.81
N ILE A 150 -4.46 6.63 9.52
CA ILE A 150 -3.48 5.79 8.83
C ILE A 150 -2.12 5.83 9.56
N GLU A 151 -1.59 7.02 9.90
CA GLU A 151 -0.33 7.15 10.65
C GLU A 151 -0.31 6.35 11.96
N LYS A 152 -1.46 6.29 12.65
CA LYS A 152 -1.59 5.55 13.91
C LYS A 152 -1.63 4.04 13.69
N ASP A 153 -2.25 3.57 12.62
CA ASP A 153 -2.47 2.16 12.33
C ASP A 153 -1.19 1.49 11.76
N GLU A 154 -0.48 2.18 10.87
CA GLU A 154 0.70 1.73 10.10
C GLU A 154 1.86 1.07 10.89
N PRO A 155 2.26 1.53 12.10
CA PRO A 155 3.28 0.83 12.88
C PRO A 155 2.91 -0.63 13.17
N SER A 156 1.62 -0.89 13.38
CA SER A 156 1.12 -2.25 13.61
C SER A 156 1.08 -3.11 12.33
N HIS A 157 1.30 -2.51 11.16
CA HIS A 157 1.44 -3.23 9.89
C HIS A 157 2.92 -3.61 9.66
N CYS A 158 3.87 -2.77 10.08
CA CYS A 158 5.30 -2.99 9.85
C CYS A 158 5.93 -4.02 10.80
N TYR A 159 5.77 -3.81 12.10
CA TYR A 159 6.53 -4.54 13.13
C TYR A 159 6.25 -6.04 13.19
N PRO A 160 5.03 -6.54 12.92
CA PRO A 160 4.78 -7.98 12.92
C PRO A 160 5.62 -8.76 11.92
N TYR A 161 5.80 -8.25 10.69
CA TYR A 161 6.68 -8.90 9.71
C TYR A 161 8.15 -8.83 10.12
N GLN A 162 8.57 -7.72 10.73
CA GLN A 162 9.93 -7.59 11.26
C GLN A 162 10.19 -8.63 12.37
N TYR A 163 9.23 -8.77 13.28
CA TYR A 163 9.27 -9.74 14.37
C TYR A 163 9.27 -11.17 13.82
N TRP A 164 8.38 -11.47 12.87
CA TRP A 164 8.31 -12.76 12.20
C TRP A 164 9.63 -13.15 11.55
N LEU A 165 10.24 -12.24 10.77
CA LEU A 165 11.54 -12.48 10.15
C LEU A 165 12.63 -12.79 11.18
N LYS A 166 12.65 -12.09 12.32
CA LYS A 166 13.60 -12.37 13.41
C LYS A 166 13.32 -13.71 14.08
N LYS A 167 12.06 -14.00 14.41
CA LYS A 167 11.61 -15.25 15.05
C LYS A 167 11.99 -16.47 14.18
N SER A 168 11.85 -16.36 12.87
CA SER A 168 12.16 -17.43 11.93
C SER A 168 13.64 -17.50 11.53
N ASN A 169 14.56 -16.81 12.22
CA ASN A 169 15.98 -16.70 11.89
C ASN A 169 16.25 -16.25 10.44
N SER A 170 15.34 -15.46 9.88
CA SER A 170 15.52 -14.81 8.58
C SER A 170 16.25 -13.47 8.75
N HIS A 171 16.51 -12.81 7.63
CA HIS A 171 17.20 -11.52 7.61
C HIS A 171 16.24 -10.37 7.30
N LEU A 172 16.64 -9.16 7.70
CA LEU A 172 15.99 -7.90 7.30
C LEU A 172 16.33 -7.54 5.83
N PRO A 173 15.72 -6.49 5.25
CA PRO A 173 15.97 -6.07 3.87
C PRO A 173 17.45 -5.99 3.49
N ARG A 174 17.80 -6.65 2.38
CA ARG A 174 19.13 -6.58 1.79
C ARG A 174 19.32 -5.22 1.12
N LEU A 175 20.58 -4.83 0.93
CA LEU A 175 20.93 -3.57 0.26
C LEU A 175 20.25 -3.41 -1.11
N LYS A 176 20.17 -4.49 -1.89
CA LYS A 176 19.46 -4.51 -3.17
C LYS A 176 17.97 -4.18 -3.04
N GLU A 177 17.30 -4.71 -2.02
CA GLU A 177 15.87 -4.44 -1.76
C GLU A 177 15.69 -2.96 -1.39
N ASN A 178 16.57 -2.41 -0.54
CA ASN A 178 16.56 -0.98 -0.17
C ASN A 178 16.81 -0.04 -1.38
N ILE A 179 17.72 -0.40 -2.29
CA ILE A 179 17.97 0.39 -3.50
C ILE A 179 16.74 0.37 -4.42
N ILE A 180 16.09 -0.79 -4.57
CA ILE A 180 14.87 -0.93 -5.37
C ILE A 180 13.74 -0.09 -4.77
N ASP A 181 13.55 -0.14 -3.45
CA ASP A 181 12.58 0.71 -2.75
C ASP A 181 12.79 2.20 -3.04
N LEU A 182 14.03 2.68 -2.88
CA LEU A 182 14.38 4.07 -3.18
C LEU A 182 14.07 4.42 -4.63
N TRP A 183 14.50 3.59 -5.57
CA TRP A 183 14.27 3.83 -6.99
C TRP A 183 12.77 3.88 -7.34
N ILE A 184 11.97 2.95 -6.81
CA ILE A 184 10.51 2.93 -7.02
C ILE A 184 9.90 4.22 -6.46
N HIS A 185 10.24 4.56 -5.22
CA HIS A 185 9.72 5.77 -4.55
C HIS A 185 10.03 7.04 -5.35
N TYR A 186 11.28 7.25 -5.75
CA TYR A 186 11.66 8.42 -6.54
C TYR A 186 10.99 8.42 -7.92
N SER A 187 10.90 7.26 -8.58
CA SER A 187 10.20 7.16 -9.87
C SER A 187 8.71 7.54 -9.75
N LEU A 188 8.08 7.20 -8.62
CA LEU A 188 6.68 7.54 -8.37
C LEU A 188 6.53 9.03 -8.10
N ILE A 189 7.25 9.55 -7.12
CA ILE A 189 7.07 10.93 -6.63
C ILE A 189 7.55 11.97 -7.64
N VAL A 190 8.68 11.73 -8.32
CA VAL A 190 9.33 12.74 -9.17
C VAL A 190 8.85 12.67 -10.62
N ILE A 191 8.43 11.50 -11.11
CA ILE A 191 8.11 11.32 -12.52
C ILE A 191 6.62 10.97 -12.69
N LYS A 192 6.19 9.84 -12.15
CA LYS A 192 4.87 9.27 -12.46
C LYS A 192 3.71 10.09 -11.90
N VAL A 193 3.78 10.53 -10.65
CA VAL A 193 2.75 11.35 -10.00
C VAL A 193 2.61 12.72 -10.68
N PRO A 194 3.70 13.46 -10.97
CA PRO A 194 3.62 14.70 -11.76
C PRO A 194 2.99 14.50 -13.14
N ILE A 195 3.32 13.42 -13.84
CA ILE A 195 2.67 13.09 -15.14
C ILE A 195 1.16 12.91 -14.96
N LEU A 196 0.70 12.19 -13.92
CA LEU A 196 -0.74 12.07 -13.63
C LEU A 196 -1.37 13.42 -13.30
N LEU A 197 -0.69 14.27 -12.54
CA LEU A 197 -1.19 15.58 -12.15
C LEU A 197 -1.41 16.49 -13.37
N LEU A 198 -0.45 16.48 -14.30
CA LEU A 198 -0.45 17.33 -15.50
C LEU A 198 -1.32 16.79 -16.64
N ASN A 199 -1.64 15.48 -16.65
CA ASN A 199 -2.45 14.89 -17.70
C ASN A 199 -3.92 15.34 -17.62
N GLY A 200 -4.32 16.33 -18.43
CA GLY A 200 -5.71 16.84 -18.46
C GLY A 200 -6.78 15.83 -18.93
N LYS A 201 -6.38 14.67 -19.48
CA LYS A 201 -7.28 13.67 -20.07
C LYS A 201 -7.43 12.40 -19.23
N LEU A 202 -7.10 12.44 -17.94
CA LEU A 202 -7.30 11.29 -17.06
C LEU A 202 -8.78 10.92 -16.96
N LYS A 203 -9.07 9.65 -17.22
CA LYS A 203 -10.41 9.08 -17.06
C LYS A 203 -10.69 8.83 -15.59
N ARG A 204 -11.92 9.10 -15.17
CA ARG A 204 -12.44 8.68 -13.87
C ARG A 204 -12.99 7.26 -13.95
N MET A 205 -12.97 6.56 -12.83
CA MET A 205 -13.57 5.23 -12.71
C MET A 205 -15.09 5.33 -12.86
N SER A 206 -15.71 4.32 -13.48
CA SER A 206 -17.17 4.21 -13.60
C SER A 206 -17.81 3.58 -12.35
N LYS A 207 -17.05 2.75 -11.64
CA LYS A 207 -17.42 2.13 -10.36
C LYS A 207 -16.17 1.99 -9.49
N PHE A 208 -16.34 1.95 -8.17
CA PHE A 208 -15.23 1.65 -7.25
C PHE A 208 -14.71 0.22 -7.47
N TYR A 209 -13.51 -0.04 -6.96
CA TYR A 209 -12.97 -1.39 -6.88
C TYR A 209 -13.92 -2.29 -6.05
N ALA A 210 -14.09 -3.54 -6.46
CA ALA A 210 -15.08 -4.47 -5.93
C ALA A 210 -14.43 -5.81 -5.64
#